data_AF-A0A166QEV4-F1
#
_entry.id   AF-A0A166QEV4-F1
#
_cell.length_a   1.000
_cell.length_b   1.000
_cell.length_c   1.000
_cell.angle_alpha   90.00
_cell.angle_beta   90.00
_cell.angle_gamma   90.00
#
_symmetry.space_group_name_H-M   'P 1'
#
loop_
_entity.id
_entity.type
_entity.pdbx_description
1 polymer ?
#
loop_
_entity_poly.entity_id
_entity_poly.type
_entity_poly.pdbx_seq_one_letter_code
_entity_poly.pdbx_strand_id
1 'polypeptide(L)'
;MASSSVLPHIPEANRVPFQLGTYVCVVEVTAYFYDWLWSISDECKIMSRAGLTLSVGVYLLSRISTAGQLLMIAVLLFAPVEDCSALIAMLATCAAVTVASTSFLFFLRVRAVYLQSRYITALFGLLWVITVAFNTLADVSLRAVRIPDTLRCIVYETDYYAYPSVATFLNDTCVFLAISYRLTGDTAIEKSWRGRLLSIVTGKGLYRLSRALMQTGFIYYL
;
A
#
# COMPACT_ATOMS: atom_id res chain seq x y z
N MET A 1 20.07 -17.55 -12.82
CA MET A 1 20.62 -17.84 -14.17
C MET A 1 19.60 -17.80 -15.31
N ALA A 2 18.30 -17.53 -15.09
CA ALA A 2 17.27 -17.53 -16.15
C ALA A 2 17.05 -16.18 -16.87
N SER A 3 17.82 -15.12 -16.54
CA SER A 3 17.57 -13.76 -17.07
C SER A 3 18.25 -13.51 -18.43
N SER A 4 19.34 -14.23 -18.73
CA SER A 4 20.20 -13.95 -19.89
C SER A 4 19.58 -14.33 -21.25
N SER A 5 18.66 -15.29 -21.30
CA SER A 5 18.06 -15.78 -22.55
C SER A 5 16.86 -14.97 -23.05
N VAL A 6 16.34 -14.04 -22.23
CA VAL A 6 15.05 -13.36 -22.46
C VAL A 6 15.25 -11.96 -23.02
N LEU A 7 16.33 -11.28 -22.61
CA LEU A 7 16.65 -9.92 -23.04
C LEU A 7 16.54 -9.69 -24.55
N PRO A 8 16.92 -10.62 -25.46
CA PRO A 8 16.93 -10.36 -26.90
C PRO A 8 15.53 -10.17 -27.52
N HIS A 9 14.47 -10.70 -26.90
CA HIS A 9 13.11 -10.74 -27.48
C HIS A 9 12.20 -9.63 -26.95
N ILE A 10 12.65 -8.87 -25.95
CA ILE A 10 11.95 -7.69 -25.44
C ILE A 10 12.39 -6.48 -26.27
N PRO A 11 11.45 -5.60 -26.72
CA PRO A 11 11.82 -4.34 -27.38
C PRO A 11 12.85 -3.57 -26.56
N GLU A 12 13.83 -2.94 -27.22
CA GLU A 12 14.98 -2.34 -26.51
C GLU A 12 14.56 -1.34 -25.42
N ALA A 13 13.50 -0.57 -25.71
CA ALA A 13 12.90 0.39 -24.79
C ALA A 13 12.40 -0.24 -23.47
N ASN A 14 12.06 -1.53 -23.47
CA ASN A 14 11.43 -2.20 -22.33
C ASN A 14 12.38 -3.11 -21.55
N ARG A 15 13.65 -3.25 -21.97
CA ARG A 15 14.62 -4.10 -21.27
C ARG A 15 14.97 -3.58 -19.87
N VAL A 16 15.28 -2.29 -19.77
CA VAL A 16 15.63 -1.62 -18.50
C VAL A 16 14.49 -1.65 -17.48
N PRO A 17 13.25 -1.23 -17.81
CA PRO A 17 12.14 -1.28 -16.84
C PRO A 17 11.81 -2.72 -16.43
N PHE A 18 11.94 -3.69 -17.33
CA PHE A 18 11.73 -5.11 -16.99
C PHE A 18 12.77 -5.64 -16.00
N GLN A 19 14.05 -5.32 -16.20
CA GLN A 19 15.11 -5.71 -15.27
C GLN A 19 14.93 -5.05 -13.90
N LEU A 20 14.62 -3.75 -13.88
CA LEU A 20 14.34 -3.02 -12.64
C LEU A 20 13.15 -3.65 -11.90
N GLY A 21 12.04 -3.91 -12.60
CA GLY A 21 10.86 -4.56 -12.03
C GLY A 21 11.16 -5.95 -11.45
N THR A 22 12.07 -6.71 -12.08
CA THR A 22 12.52 -8.01 -11.57
C THR A 22 13.23 -7.89 -10.22
N TYR A 23 14.17 -6.94 -10.08
CA TYR A 23 14.87 -6.71 -8.82
C TYR A 23 13.93 -6.20 -7.73
N VAL A 24 13.07 -5.23 -8.08
CA VAL A 24 12.07 -4.66 -7.15
C VAL A 24 11.14 -5.77 -6.65
N CYS A 25 10.62 -6.61 -7.53
CA CYS A 25 9.74 -7.72 -7.16
C CYS A 25 10.41 -8.69 -6.17
N VAL A 26 11.68 -9.06 -6.39
CA VAL A 26 12.41 -9.94 -5.46
C VAL A 26 12.53 -9.30 -4.08
N VAL A 27 12.87 -8.02 -4.03
CA VAL A 27 12.98 -7.27 -2.77
C VAL A 27 11.64 -7.20 -2.06
N GLU A 28 10.57 -6.84 -2.78
CA GLU A 28 9.22 -6.72 -2.22
C GLU A 28 8.68 -8.05 -1.71
N VAL A 29 8.80 -9.13 -2.49
CA VAL A 29 8.36 -10.47 -2.08
C VAL A 29 9.13 -10.93 -0.84
N THR A 30 10.45 -10.70 -0.80
CA THR A 30 11.28 -11.10 0.35
C THR A 30 10.91 -10.30 1.59
N ALA A 31 10.78 -8.98 1.47
CA ALA A 31 10.39 -8.11 2.57
C ALA A 31 8.99 -8.45 3.10
N TYR A 32 8.05 -8.69 2.18
CA TYR A 32 6.68 -9.04 2.52
C TYR A 32 6.57 -10.40 3.21
N PHE A 33 7.31 -11.39 2.74
CA PHE A 33 7.39 -12.71 3.38
C PHE A 33 7.97 -12.61 4.80
N TYR A 34 9.02 -11.82 4.98
CA TYR A 34 9.60 -11.58 6.30
C TYR A 34 8.62 -10.89 7.26
N ASP A 35 7.90 -9.88 6.77
CA ASP A 35 6.87 -9.18 7.55
C ASP A 35 5.73 -10.13 7.97
N TRP A 36 5.31 -11.05 7.08
CA TRP A 36 4.35 -12.11 7.42
C TRP A 36 4.86 -13.04 8.51
N LEU A 37 6.10 -13.52 8.40
CA LEU A 37 6.69 -14.41 9.40
C LEU A 37 6.74 -13.77 10.78
N TRP A 38 7.01 -12.46 10.83
CA TRP A 38 7.09 -11.73 12.09
C TRP A 38 5.72 -11.42 12.68
N SER A 39 4.74 -11.03 11.86
CA SER A 39 3.45 -10.57 12.37
C SER A 39 2.47 -11.71 12.71
N ILE A 40 2.62 -12.89 12.11
CA ILE A 40 1.61 -13.95 12.18
C ILE A 40 1.31 -14.41 13.61
N SER A 41 2.32 -14.47 14.48
CA SER A 41 2.13 -14.88 15.87
C SER A 41 1.23 -13.93 16.64
N ASP A 42 1.35 -12.63 16.39
CA ASP A 42 0.58 -11.62 17.10
C ASP A 42 -0.79 -11.40 16.47
N GLU A 43 -0.89 -11.54 15.15
CA GLU A 43 -2.18 -11.59 14.45
C GLU A 43 -3.05 -12.74 14.94
N CYS A 44 -2.49 -13.94 15.12
CA CYS A 44 -3.19 -15.08 15.70
C CYS A 44 -3.67 -14.80 17.13
N LYS A 45 -2.83 -14.17 17.98
CA LYS A 45 -3.22 -13.79 19.35
C LYS A 45 -4.34 -12.74 19.37
N ILE A 46 -4.28 -11.76 18.48
CA ILE A 46 -5.30 -10.72 18.37
C ILE A 46 -6.61 -11.35 17.92
N MET A 47 -6.59 -12.22 16.91
CA MET A 47 -7.78 -12.88 16.40
C MET A 47 -8.39 -13.84 17.43
N SER A 48 -7.57 -14.53 18.22
CA SER A 48 -8.06 -15.39 19.30
C SER A 48 -8.68 -14.62 20.46
N ARG A 49 -8.24 -13.37 20.71
CA ARG A 49 -8.73 -12.55 21.83
C ARG A 49 -9.90 -11.63 21.45
N ALA A 50 -9.81 -10.96 20.31
CA ALA A 50 -10.77 -9.94 19.88
C ALA A 50 -11.85 -10.47 18.93
N GLY A 51 -11.66 -11.66 18.35
CA GLY A 51 -12.55 -12.22 17.33
C GLY A 51 -12.52 -11.46 16.00
N LEU A 52 -13.41 -11.83 15.08
CA LEU A 52 -13.50 -11.25 13.74
C LEU A 52 -14.26 -9.90 13.78
N THR A 53 -13.56 -8.84 14.16
CA THR A 53 -14.09 -7.47 14.05
C THR A 53 -13.96 -6.95 12.61
N LEU A 54 -14.77 -5.94 12.23
CA LEU A 54 -14.71 -5.32 10.90
C LEU A 54 -13.28 -4.89 10.52
N SER A 55 -12.55 -4.26 11.45
CA SER A 55 -11.17 -3.81 11.23
C SER A 55 -10.22 -4.98 10.99
N VAL A 56 -10.37 -6.08 11.74
CA VAL A 56 -9.56 -7.29 11.56
C VAL A 56 -9.88 -7.97 10.23
N GLY A 57 -11.16 -8.06 9.85
CA GLY A 57 -11.57 -8.63 8.56
C GLY A 57 -11.00 -7.84 7.37
N VAL A 58 -11.09 -6.51 7.41
CA VAL A 58 -10.51 -5.64 6.37
C VAL A 58 -8.97 -5.76 6.36
N TYR A 59 -8.34 -5.86 7.52
CA TYR A 59 -6.89 -6.06 7.64
C TYR A 59 -6.44 -7.37 6.96
N LEU A 60 -7.10 -8.48 7.25
CA LEU A 60 -6.80 -9.76 6.60
C LEU A 60 -7.05 -9.70 5.09
N LEU A 61 -8.14 -9.05 4.66
CA LEU A 61 -8.42 -8.85 3.24
C LEU A 61 -7.29 -8.06 2.56
N SER A 62 -6.80 -7.00 3.20
CA SER A 62 -5.66 -6.21 2.73
C SER A 62 -4.38 -7.04 2.62
N ARG A 63 -4.07 -7.84 3.65
CA ARG A 63 -2.91 -8.74 3.63
C ARG A 63 -3.00 -9.75 2.49
N ILE A 64 -4.10 -10.48 2.39
CA ILE A 64 -4.26 -11.54 1.38
C ILE A 64 -4.25 -10.96 -0.03
N SER A 65 -4.90 -9.81 -0.26
CA SER A 65 -4.88 -9.15 -1.58
C SER A 65 -3.49 -8.64 -1.96
N THR A 66 -2.70 -8.12 -1.00
CA THR A 66 -1.31 -7.72 -1.25
C THR A 66 -0.45 -8.94 -1.63
N ALA A 67 -0.60 -10.05 -0.91
CA ALA A 67 0.11 -11.28 -1.21
C ALA A 67 -0.25 -11.81 -2.62
N GLY A 68 -1.54 -11.75 -2.97
CA GLY A 68 -2.03 -12.09 -4.31
C GLY A 68 -1.45 -11.19 -5.39
N GLN A 69 -1.40 -9.88 -5.17
CA GLN A 69 -0.80 -8.92 -6.09
C GLN A 69 0.68 -9.23 -6.32
N LEU A 70 1.47 -9.43 -5.26
CA LEU A 70 2.89 -9.76 -5.36
C LEU A 70 3.11 -11.10 -6.07
N LEU A 71 2.26 -12.09 -5.81
CA LEU A 71 2.30 -13.38 -6.51
C LEU A 71 2.04 -13.20 -8.01
N MET A 72 1.03 -12.43 -8.40
CA MET A 72 0.75 -12.18 -9.82
C MET A 72 1.89 -11.43 -10.52
N ILE A 73 2.52 -10.47 -9.84
CA ILE A 73 3.73 -9.79 -10.34
C ILE A 73 4.88 -10.79 -10.53
N ALA A 74 5.11 -11.68 -9.56
CA ALA A 74 6.14 -12.69 -9.67
C ALA A 74 5.87 -13.67 -10.82
N VAL A 75 4.61 -14.10 -11.01
CA VAL A 75 4.20 -14.94 -12.14
C VAL A 75 4.45 -14.21 -13.46
N LEU A 76 4.08 -12.93 -13.58
CA LEU A 76 4.31 -12.11 -14.76
C LEU A 76 5.80 -12.03 -15.15
N LEU A 77 6.69 -11.92 -14.16
CA LEU A 77 8.12 -11.68 -14.37
C LEU A 77 8.93 -12.98 -14.57
N PHE A 78 8.57 -14.05 -13.86
CA PHE A 78 9.39 -15.26 -13.78
C PHE A 78 8.79 -16.48 -14.48
N ALA A 79 7.45 -16.56 -14.60
CA ALA A 79 6.78 -17.73 -15.14
C ALA A 79 6.40 -17.55 -16.62
N PRO A 80 6.30 -18.66 -17.39
CA PRO A 80 5.59 -18.63 -18.67
C PRO A 80 4.08 -18.49 -18.44
N VAL A 81 3.43 -17.65 -19.23
CA VAL A 81 2.00 -17.32 -19.11
C VAL A 81 1.35 -17.42 -20.49
N GLU A 82 0.27 -18.20 -20.57
CA GLU A 82 -0.51 -18.36 -21.79
C GLU A 82 -1.56 -17.26 -21.93
N ASP A 83 -2.30 -16.99 -20.85
CA ASP A 83 -3.36 -15.97 -20.79
C ASP A 83 -2.93 -14.70 -20.03
N CYS A 84 -2.28 -13.78 -20.76
CA CYS A 84 -1.86 -12.49 -20.23
C CYS A 84 -3.03 -11.61 -19.77
N SER A 85 -4.19 -11.74 -20.43
CA SER A 85 -5.40 -10.97 -20.11
C SER A 85 -6.00 -11.36 -18.77
N ALA A 86 -6.06 -12.66 -18.47
CA ALA A 86 -6.53 -13.16 -17.19
C ALA A 86 -5.57 -12.77 -16.06
N LEU A 87 -4.26 -12.91 -16.29
CA LEU A 87 -3.25 -12.54 -15.30
C LEU A 87 -3.30 -11.06 -14.94
N ILE A 88 -3.36 -10.16 -15.94
CA ILE A 88 -3.41 -8.72 -15.67
C ILE A 88 -4.72 -8.32 -15.00
N ALA A 89 -5.85 -8.94 -15.35
CA ALA A 89 -7.12 -8.70 -14.67
C ALA A 89 -7.08 -9.14 -13.20
N MET A 90 -6.46 -10.28 -12.90
CA MET A 90 -6.28 -10.72 -11.52
C MET A 90 -5.31 -9.83 -10.73
N LEU A 91 -4.24 -9.36 -11.37
CA LEU A 91 -3.31 -8.41 -10.78
C LEU A 91 -4.01 -7.09 -10.45
N ALA A 92 -4.72 -6.51 -11.42
CA ALA A 92 -5.49 -5.27 -11.28
C ALA A 92 -6.54 -5.38 -10.17
N THR A 93 -7.27 -6.50 -10.10
CA THR A 93 -8.26 -6.72 -9.03
C THR A 93 -7.61 -6.85 -7.65
N CYS A 94 -6.50 -7.58 -7.52
CA CYS A 94 -5.76 -7.67 -6.27
C CYS A 94 -5.20 -6.31 -5.82
N ALA A 95 -4.70 -5.51 -6.77
CA ALA A 95 -4.21 -4.16 -6.51
C ALA A 95 -5.33 -3.23 -6.03
N ALA A 96 -6.47 -3.19 -6.73
CA ALA A 96 -7.63 -2.39 -6.36
C ALA A 96 -8.16 -2.77 -4.95
N VAL A 97 -8.26 -4.06 -4.64
CA VAL A 97 -8.68 -4.53 -3.30
C VAL A 97 -7.67 -4.14 -2.23
N THR A 98 -6.37 -4.24 -2.54
CA THR A 98 -5.29 -3.82 -1.62
C THR A 98 -5.41 -2.34 -1.29
N VAL A 99 -5.49 -1.47 -2.30
CA VAL A 99 -5.60 -0.02 -2.12
C VAL A 99 -6.88 0.36 -1.38
N ALA A 100 -8.02 -0.24 -1.73
CA ALA A 100 -9.30 0.05 -1.09
C ALA A 100 -9.29 -0.35 0.39
N SER A 101 -8.76 -1.52 0.72
CA SER A 101 -8.72 -2.05 2.09
C SER A 101 -7.71 -1.31 2.97
N THR A 102 -6.48 -1.05 2.49
CA THR A 102 -5.47 -0.27 3.24
C THR A 102 -5.97 1.13 3.55
N SER A 103 -6.50 1.82 2.55
CA SER A 103 -7.04 3.17 2.69
C SER A 103 -8.27 3.20 3.62
N PHE A 104 -9.09 2.15 3.60
CA PHE A 104 -10.22 2.02 4.52
C PHE A 104 -9.76 1.76 5.96
N LEU A 105 -8.69 1.00 6.20
CA LEU A 105 -8.12 0.84 7.54
C LEU A 105 -7.61 2.17 8.11
N PHE A 106 -6.95 2.97 7.27
CA PHE A 106 -6.54 4.33 7.65
C PHE A 106 -7.73 5.20 8.01
N PHE A 107 -8.80 5.14 7.22
CA PHE A 107 -10.05 5.82 7.53
C PHE A 107 -10.65 5.37 8.86
N LEU A 108 -10.71 4.07 9.14
CA LEU A 108 -11.19 3.53 10.41
C LEU A 108 -10.36 4.05 11.60
N ARG A 109 -9.02 4.11 11.45
CA ARG A 109 -8.12 4.67 12.47
C ARG A 109 -8.40 6.14 12.72
N VAL A 110 -8.52 6.96 11.66
CA VAL A 110 -8.87 8.39 11.78
C VAL A 110 -10.23 8.55 12.46
N ARG A 111 -11.25 7.77 12.06
CA ARG A 111 -12.58 7.83 12.66
C ARG A 111 -12.57 7.49 14.16
N ALA A 112 -11.80 6.48 14.56
CA ALA A 112 -11.63 6.10 15.97
C ALA A 112 -10.94 7.22 16.76
N VAL A 113 -9.90 7.83 16.19
CA VAL A 113 -9.11 8.89 16.79
C VAL A 113 -9.90 10.20 16.99
N TYR A 114 -10.76 10.56 16.04
CA TYR A 114 -11.56 11.79 16.09
C TYR A 114 -12.94 11.59 16.73
N LEU A 115 -13.11 10.57 17.58
CA LEU A 115 -14.34 10.30 18.33
C LEU A 115 -15.59 10.31 17.43
N GLN A 116 -15.46 9.77 16.21
CA GLN A 116 -16.58 9.65 15.27
C GLN A 116 -17.20 10.98 14.79
N SER A 117 -16.44 12.09 14.80
CA SER A 117 -16.91 13.38 14.27
C SER A 117 -17.41 13.24 12.81
N ARG A 118 -18.65 13.67 12.56
CA ARG A 118 -19.33 13.53 11.26
C ARG A 118 -18.58 14.22 10.12
N TYR A 119 -18.00 15.39 10.37
CA TYR A 119 -17.29 16.17 9.35
C TYR A 119 -15.98 15.50 8.92
N ILE A 120 -15.18 15.04 9.88
CA ILE A 120 -13.92 14.33 9.60
C ILE A 120 -14.20 13.00 8.90
N THR A 121 -15.24 12.29 9.34
CA THR A 121 -15.68 11.04 8.72
C THR A 121 -16.13 11.26 7.26
N ALA A 122 -16.88 12.34 6.97
CA ALA A 122 -17.29 12.65 5.61
C ALA A 122 -16.10 13.04 4.72
N LEU A 123 -15.20 13.89 5.22
CA LEU A 123 -14.03 14.36 4.47
C LEU A 123 -13.08 13.21 4.09
N PHE A 124 -12.68 12.39 5.07
CA PHE A 124 -11.79 11.27 4.81
C PHE A 124 -12.48 10.14 4.03
N GLY A 125 -13.79 9.96 4.21
CA GLY A 125 -14.57 9.04 3.39
C GLY A 125 -14.60 9.46 1.92
N LEU A 126 -14.76 10.77 1.63
CA LEU A 126 -14.71 11.29 0.27
C LEU A 126 -13.31 11.13 -0.35
N LEU A 127 -12.25 11.49 0.39
CA LEU A 127 -10.86 11.28 -0.04
C LEU A 127 -10.59 9.81 -0.37
N TRP A 128 -11.10 8.89 0.47
CA TRP A 128 -11.01 7.46 0.24
C TRP A 128 -11.70 7.04 -1.06
N VAL A 129 -12.96 7.44 -1.29
CA VAL A 129 -13.69 7.11 -2.53
C VAL A 129 -12.97 7.64 -3.76
N ILE A 130 -12.48 8.88 -3.72
CA ILE A 130 -11.74 9.50 -4.83
C ILE A 130 -10.47 8.69 -5.13
N THR A 131 -9.72 8.31 -4.10
CA THR A 131 -8.47 7.54 -4.24
C THR A 131 -8.75 6.17 -4.86
N VAL A 132 -9.77 5.46 -4.36
CA VAL A 132 -10.16 4.15 -4.90
C VAL A 132 -10.63 4.26 -6.35
N ALA A 133 -11.41 5.29 -6.68
CA ALA A 133 -11.89 5.51 -8.04
C ALA A 133 -10.74 5.73 -9.02
N PHE A 134 -9.79 6.61 -8.70
CA PHE A 134 -8.65 6.87 -9.58
C PHE A 134 -7.72 5.66 -9.74
N ASN A 135 -7.44 4.92 -8.66
CA ASN A 135 -6.61 3.71 -8.74
C ASN A 135 -7.32 2.61 -9.55
N THR A 136 -8.61 2.36 -9.30
CA THR A 136 -9.37 1.36 -10.07
C THR A 136 -9.44 1.72 -11.56
N LEU A 137 -9.61 3.01 -11.89
CA LEU A 137 -9.60 3.46 -13.28
C LEU A 137 -8.26 3.21 -13.95
N ALA A 138 -7.15 3.46 -13.24
CA ALA A 138 -5.81 3.17 -13.74
C ALA A 138 -5.61 1.66 -13.95
N ASP A 139 -6.01 0.85 -12.98
CA ASP A 139 -5.90 -0.61 -13.04
C ASP A 139 -6.70 -1.22 -14.21
N VAL A 140 -7.92 -0.72 -14.46
CA VAL A 140 -8.75 -1.15 -15.61
C VAL A 140 -8.16 -0.74 -16.95
N SER A 141 -7.36 0.33 -16.98
CA SER A 141 -6.70 0.80 -18.20
C SER A 141 -5.49 -0.04 -18.61
N LEU A 142 -4.96 -0.88 -17.70
CA LEU A 142 -3.83 -1.75 -17.97
C LEU A 142 -4.19 -2.80 -19.03
N ARG A 143 -3.33 -2.92 -20.04
CA ARG A 143 -3.44 -3.95 -21.07
C ARG A 143 -2.17 -4.77 -21.09
N ALA A 144 -2.30 -6.09 -21.07
CA ALA A 144 -1.20 -7.01 -21.27
C ALA A 144 -1.38 -7.76 -22.58
N VAL A 145 -0.32 -7.84 -23.38
CA VAL A 145 -0.30 -8.58 -24.63
C VAL A 145 0.81 -9.60 -24.58
N ARG A 146 0.60 -10.75 -25.21
CA ARG A 146 1.61 -11.78 -25.36
C ARG A 146 2.66 -11.34 -26.39
N ILE A 147 3.94 -11.52 -26.07
CA ILE A 147 5.03 -11.28 -27.02
C ILE A 147 5.05 -12.44 -28.04
N PRO A 148 5.03 -12.18 -29.37
CA PRO A 148 5.10 -13.22 -30.40
C PRO A 148 6.28 -14.18 -30.19
N ASP A 149 6.07 -15.47 -30.48
CA ASP A 149 7.07 -16.54 -30.33
C ASP A 149 7.63 -16.77 -28.92
N THR A 150 7.03 -16.16 -27.89
CA THR A 150 7.36 -16.42 -26.48
C THR A 150 6.10 -16.76 -25.67
N LEU A 151 6.29 -17.40 -24.51
CA LEU A 151 5.24 -17.62 -23.50
C LEU A 151 5.25 -16.51 -22.44
N ARG A 152 5.49 -15.25 -22.83
CA ARG A 152 5.63 -14.13 -21.89
C ARG A 152 4.72 -12.96 -22.24
N CYS A 153 4.38 -12.19 -21.21
CA CYS A 153 3.48 -11.04 -21.31
C CYS A 153 4.28 -9.74 -21.19
N ILE A 154 3.87 -8.74 -21.97
CA ILE A 154 4.31 -7.36 -21.82
C ILE A 154 3.10 -6.50 -21.46
N VAL A 155 3.27 -5.64 -20.46
CA VAL A 155 2.24 -4.72 -19.99
C VAL A 155 2.44 -3.38 -20.68
N TYR A 156 1.35 -2.85 -21.22
CA TYR A 156 1.26 -1.50 -21.74
C TYR A 156 0.39 -0.69 -20.79
N GLU A 157 0.95 0.41 -20.29
CA GLU A 157 0.18 1.44 -19.61
C GLU A 157 -0.40 2.41 -20.64
N THR A 158 -1.59 2.93 -20.34
CA THR A 158 -2.16 4.06 -21.07
C THR A 158 -1.81 5.36 -20.34
N ASP A 159 -1.85 6.50 -21.04
CA ASP A 159 -1.33 7.84 -20.65
C ASP A 159 -1.88 8.48 -19.35
N TYR A 160 -2.57 7.74 -18.48
CA TYR A 160 -3.26 8.26 -17.29
C TYR A 160 -2.48 8.16 -15.96
N TYR A 161 -1.15 8.01 -16.01
CA TYR A 161 -0.30 7.73 -14.83
C TYR A 161 -0.32 8.83 -13.73
N ALA A 162 -0.54 10.09 -14.10
CA ALA A 162 -0.39 11.22 -13.17
C ALA A 162 -1.50 11.31 -12.11
N TYR A 163 -2.75 10.99 -12.48
CA TYR A 163 -3.92 11.14 -11.61
C TYR A 163 -3.96 10.20 -10.40
N PRO A 164 -3.77 8.87 -10.54
CA PRO A 164 -3.78 7.94 -9.39
C PRO A 164 -2.62 8.20 -8.42
N SER A 165 -1.45 8.59 -8.93
CA SER A 165 -0.28 8.93 -8.12
C SER A 165 -0.55 10.13 -7.20
N VAL A 166 -1.14 11.20 -7.74
CA VAL A 166 -1.46 12.41 -6.97
C VAL A 166 -2.56 12.13 -5.95
N ALA A 167 -3.62 11.40 -6.33
CA ALA A 167 -4.72 11.07 -5.42
C ALA A 167 -4.23 10.24 -4.22
N THR A 168 -3.42 9.21 -4.47
CA THR A 168 -2.85 8.35 -3.43
C THR A 168 -1.93 9.14 -2.52
N PHE A 169 -1.04 9.96 -3.08
CA PHE A 169 -0.13 10.81 -2.31
C PHE A 169 -0.88 11.79 -1.38
N LEU A 170 -1.95 12.43 -1.90
CA LEU A 170 -2.77 13.34 -1.10
C LEU A 170 -3.51 12.60 0.01
N ASN A 171 -4.07 11.43 -0.27
CA ASN A 171 -4.74 10.61 0.73
C ASN A 171 -3.78 10.19 1.85
N ASP A 172 -2.63 9.64 1.49
CA ASP A 172 -1.63 9.16 2.45
C ASP A 172 -1.06 10.31 3.29
N THR A 173 -0.78 11.45 2.66
CA THR A 173 -0.31 12.66 3.35
C THR A 173 -1.36 13.19 4.33
N CYS A 174 -2.63 13.30 3.90
CA CYS A 174 -3.72 13.75 4.76
C CYS A 174 -3.95 12.82 5.95
N VAL A 175 -3.92 11.50 5.71
CA VAL A 175 -4.04 10.48 6.76
C VAL A 175 -2.87 10.60 7.74
N PHE A 176 -1.64 10.65 7.24
CA PHE A 176 -0.44 10.75 8.06
C PHE A 176 -0.45 12.02 8.91
N LEU A 177 -0.82 13.16 8.32
CA LEU A 177 -0.94 14.43 9.03
C LEU A 177 -2.03 14.40 10.10
N ALA A 178 -3.19 13.80 9.81
CA ALA A 178 -4.27 13.71 10.79
C ALA A 178 -3.92 12.81 11.99
N ILE A 179 -3.31 11.65 11.71
CA ILE A 179 -2.84 10.74 12.76
C ILE A 179 -1.74 11.42 13.60
N SER A 180 -0.76 12.05 12.95
CA SER A 180 0.33 12.77 13.61
C SER A 180 -0.17 13.95 14.45
N TYR A 181 -1.14 14.72 13.94
CA TYR A 181 -1.73 15.86 14.64
C TYR A 181 -2.45 15.43 15.91
N ARG A 182 -3.17 14.29 15.90
CA ARG A 182 -3.78 13.79 17.13
C ARG A 182 -2.75 13.27 18.13
N LEU A 183 -1.81 12.42 17.70
CA LEU A 183 -0.78 11.88 18.59
C LEU A 183 0.03 12.98 19.29
N THR A 184 0.31 14.07 18.57
CA THR A 184 0.97 15.26 19.14
C THR A 184 0.04 16.15 19.94
N GLY A 185 -1.27 16.15 19.64
CA GLY A 185 -2.29 16.85 20.41
C GLY A 185 -2.56 16.23 21.78
N ASP A 186 -2.63 14.89 21.87
CA ASP A 186 -2.91 14.17 23.12
C ASP A 186 -1.72 14.20 24.09
N THR A 187 -0.50 14.47 23.61
CA THR A 187 0.73 14.60 24.45
C THR A 187 1.05 16.05 24.84
N ALA A 188 0.31 17.04 24.33
CA ALA A 188 0.55 18.46 24.54
C ALA A 188 -0.69 19.16 25.12
N ILE A 189 -0.97 18.89 26.40
CA ILE A 189 -2.07 19.48 27.16
C ILE A 189 -2.01 21.01 27.21
N GLU A 190 -0.89 21.70 26.94
CA GLU A 190 -0.88 23.17 26.92
C GLU A 190 0.04 23.80 25.86
N LYS A 191 -0.51 24.82 25.18
CA LYS A 191 0.10 25.93 24.40
C LYS A 191 -0.20 25.96 22.89
N SER A 192 -1.04 26.95 22.54
CA SER A 192 -1.18 27.71 21.28
C SER A 192 -0.92 27.01 19.93
N TRP A 193 -1.92 27.06 19.05
CA TRP A 193 -1.93 26.54 17.68
C TRP A 193 -0.75 27.00 16.80
N ARG A 194 -0.24 28.23 17.01
CA ARG A 194 0.95 28.75 16.31
C ARG A 194 2.26 28.12 16.80
N GLY A 195 2.37 27.82 18.11
CA GLY A 195 3.52 27.10 18.67
C GLY A 195 3.57 25.63 18.21
N ARG A 196 2.40 25.03 17.96
CA ARG A 196 2.26 23.67 17.39
C ARG A 196 2.87 23.57 15.99
N LEU A 197 2.47 24.47 15.09
CA LEU A 197 3.01 24.52 13.71
C LEU A 197 4.52 24.81 13.68
N LEU A 198 4.99 25.73 14.53
CA LEU A 198 6.41 26.02 14.63
C LEU A 198 7.21 24.80 15.09
N SER A 199 6.72 24.02 16.06
CA SER A 199 7.45 22.84 16.55
C SER A 199 7.55 21.68 15.55
N ILE A 200 6.58 21.60 14.62
CA ILE A 200 6.56 20.64 13.51
C ILE A 200 7.63 21.01 12.48
N VAL A 201 7.70 22.29 12.09
CA VAL A 201 8.72 22.79 11.14
C VAL A 201 10.12 22.79 11.77
N THR A 202 10.22 23.01 13.09
CA THR A 202 11.51 23.03 13.82
C THR A 202 12.02 21.61 14.18
N GLY A 203 11.37 20.54 13.75
CA GLY A 203 11.84 19.15 13.93
C GLY A 203 11.73 18.58 15.35
N LYS A 204 11.36 19.37 16.36
CA LYS A 204 11.14 18.90 17.75
C LYS A 204 9.94 17.96 17.88
N GLY A 205 8.93 18.10 17.00
CA GLY A 205 7.80 17.18 16.92
C GLY A 205 8.18 15.80 16.38
N LEU A 206 9.02 15.74 15.34
CA LEU A 206 9.54 14.49 14.77
C LEU A 206 10.36 13.68 15.77
N TYR A 207 11.19 14.33 16.60
CA TYR A 207 11.95 13.65 17.65
C TYR A 207 11.05 13.00 18.71
N ARG A 208 9.96 13.67 19.11
CA ARG A 208 8.99 13.08 20.05
C ARG A 208 8.18 11.96 19.42
N LEU A 209 7.83 12.08 18.14
CA LEU A 209 7.12 11.04 17.39
C LEU A 209 8.00 9.80 17.20
N SER A 210 9.27 9.99 16.83
CA SER A 210 10.29 8.94 16.79
C SER A 210 10.50 8.28 18.15
N ARG A 211 10.56 9.07 19.23
CA ARG A 211 10.68 8.56 20.60
C ARG A 211 9.45 7.77 21.04
N ALA A 212 8.25 8.24 20.72
CA ALA A 212 7.00 7.55 21.05
C ALA A 212 6.87 6.24 20.26
N LEU A 213 7.20 6.24 18.96
CA LEU A 213 7.25 5.04 18.12
C LEU A 213 8.32 4.04 18.58
N MET A 214 9.51 4.50 18.99
CA MET A 214 10.53 3.64 19.60
C MET A 214 10.04 3.05 20.94
N GLN A 215 9.33 3.82 21.75
CA GLN A 215 8.79 3.34 23.03
C GLN A 215 7.69 2.30 22.85
N THR A 216 6.81 2.42 21.84
CA THR A 216 5.85 1.36 21.50
C THR A 216 6.50 0.16 20.80
N GLY A 217 7.55 0.39 20.01
CA GLY A 217 8.31 -0.69 19.36
C GLY A 217 9.14 -1.55 20.33
N PHE A 218 9.61 -0.99 21.45
CA PHE A 218 10.35 -1.74 22.47
C PHE A 218 9.48 -2.65 23.33
N ILE A 219 8.17 -2.35 23.47
CA ILE A 219 7.23 -3.21 24.21
C ILE A 219 6.96 -4.53 23.45
N TYR A 220 7.33 -4.62 22.16
CA TYR A 220 7.23 -5.86 21.38
C TYR A 220 8.39 -6.85 21.61
N TYR A 221 9.45 -6.45 22.33
CA TYR A 221 10.66 -7.27 22.57
C TYR A 221 10.85 -7.69 24.03
N LEU A 222 9.85 -7.48 24.89
CA LEU A 222 9.88 -7.81 26.32
C LEU A 222 8.62 -8.61 26.71
#